data_AF-A0A973Q6K0-F1
#
_entry.id   AF-A0A973Q6K0-F1
#
_cell.length_a   1.000
_cell.length_b   1.000
_cell.length_c   1.000
_cell.angle_alpha   90.00
_cell.angle_beta   90.00
_cell.angle_gamma   90.00
#
_symmetry.space_group_name_H-M   'P 1'
#
loop_
_entity.id
_entity.type
_entity.pdbx_description
1 polymer ?
#
loop_
_entity_poly.entity_id
_entity_poly.type
_entity_poly.pdbx_seq_one_letter_code
_entity_poly.pdbx_strand_id
1 'polypeptide(L)'
;MYGIPPDAVDVRVSTALRSRRLILHALDVSGVSPAVGGRPTGGRASAATAVTAQTAFDALYVYAAPSLVQQTYLLTGGRRLAFESTEFAFHQAWENWPEVACDPDPVGWVRERAHEYALSPWHRFRWLVVRPDPSPGDSVWQALLALHPRHRRAVVLCDGLGLSVGEAAAEMQAGTPATRNRLLVARAALHDRLRVEDRRESEDPDEDASAAQAWIRRCLEQTQAATLAQPWSVRAGSERRTRALTRTVALATAALLALIAFTLATTPGHYEPVDRPSTADGRAEHDTRGARLHECAREASSRSRHLTPAGCLEEAAGQ
;
A
#
# COMPACT_ATOMS: atom_id res chain seq x y z
N MET A 1 2.27 27.52 25.11
CA MET A 1 2.90 28.48 24.21
C MET A 1 4.26 27.92 23.82
N TYR A 2 4.32 27.05 22.82
CA TYR A 2 5.59 26.53 22.28
C TYR A 2 5.49 26.63 20.76
N GLY A 3 6.37 27.47 20.20
CA GLY A 3 6.43 27.79 18.79
C GLY A 3 6.83 26.58 17.96
N ILE A 4 6.18 26.45 16.81
CA ILE A 4 6.57 25.55 15.74
C ILE A 4 7.94 26.04 15.23
N PRO A 5 9.01 25.21 15.24
CA PRO A 5 10.29 25.63 14.70
C PRO A 5 10.18 25.84 13.17
N PRO A 6 10.75 26.93 12.62
CA PRO A 6 10.65 27.30 11.19
C PRO A 6 11.39 26.33 10.24
N ASP A 7 12.16 25.40 10.78
CA ASP A 7 13.11 24.56 10.04
C ASP A 7 12.42 23.46 9.19
N ALA A 8 11.16 23.12 9.49
CA ALA A 8 10.41 22.10 8.76
C ALA A 8 9.84 22.59 7.41
N VAL A 9 9.76 23.91 7.20
CA VAL A 9 9.33 24.50 5.92
C VAL A 9 10.51 24.55 4.93
N ASP A 10 11.75 24.68 5.43
CA ASP A 10 12.97 24.77 4.63
C ASP A 10 13.35 23.44 3.95
N VAL A 11 13.05 22.29 4.60
CA VAL A 11 13.35 20.96 4.06
C VAL A 11 12.43 20.56 2.90
N ARG A 12 11.15 20.98 2.94
CA ARG A 12 10.17 20.77 1.86
C ARG A 12 10.58 21.46 0.57
N VAL A 13 11.03 22.70 0.70
CA VAL A 13 11.57 23.48 -0.41
C VAL A 13 12.91 22.88 -0.87
N SER A 14 13.77 22.44 0.04
CA SER A 14 15.09 21.88 -0.30
C SER A 14 15.04 20.52 -1.02
N THR A 15 14.05 19.66 -0.75
CA THR A 15 13.98 18.32 -1.36
C THR A 15 13.30 18.37 -2.73
N ALA A 16 12.18 19.09 -2.85
CA ALA A 16 11.51 19.35 -4.13
C ALA A 16 12.38 20.22 -5.06
N LEU A 17 13.10 21.23 -4.52
CA LEU A 17 14.08 21.99 -5.31
C LEU A 17 15.35 21.19 -5.60
N ARG A 18 15.81 20.24 -4.77
CA ARG A 18 16.91 19.32 -5.15
C ARG A 18 16.49 18.41 -6.30
N SER A 19 15.30 17.81 -6.24
CA SER A 19 14.77 16.95 -7.31
C SER A 19 14.56 17.73 -8.61
N ARG A 20 13.96 18.92 -8.54
CA ARG A 20 13.75 19.81 -9.71
C ARG A 20 15.07 20.37 -10.24
N ARG A 21 16.02 20.75 -9.38
CA ARG A 21 17.34 21.27 -9.79
C ARG A 21 18.22 20.15 -10.32
N LEU A 22 18.16 18.92 -9.80
CA LEU A 22 18.92 17.77 -10.32
C LEU A 22 18.37 17.23 -11.65
N ILE A 23 17.05 17.22 -11.83
CA ILE A 23 16.45 16.88 -13.15
C ILE A 23 16.81 17.97 -14.17
N LEU A 24 16.76 19.25 -13.80
CA LEU A 24 17.22 20.35 -14.67
C LEU A 24 18.75 20.35 -14.89
N HIS A 25 19.56 19.92 -13.92
CA HIS A 25 21.02 19.85 -14.05
C HIS A 25 21.48 18.59 -14.80
N ALA A 26 20.74 17.48 -14.73
CA ALA A 26 20.96 16.29 -15.56
C ALA A 26 20.62 16.55 -17.04
N LEU A 27 19.66 17.43 -17.29
CA LEU A 27 19.37 17.98 -18.61
C LEU A 27 20.48 18.94 -19.10
N ASP A 28 21.19 19.61 -18.19
CA ASP A 28 22.34 20.48 -18.49
C ASP A 28 23.66 19.69 -18.73
N VAL A 29 23.86 18.57 -18.01
CA VAL A 29 25.06 17.70 -18.09
C VAL A 29 25.05 16.80 -19.34
N SER A 30 23.92 16.67 -20.05
CA SER A 30 23.84 15.91 -21.32
C SER A 30 24.46 16.62 -22.53
N GLY A 31 25.16 17.74 -22.32
CA GLY A 31 26.36 18.10 -23.11
C GLY A 31 26.19 18.15 -24.63
N VAL A 32 25.33 19.02 -25.15
CA VAL A 32 25.60 19.62 -26.47
C VAL A 32 26.50 20.83 -26.23
N SER A 33 27.79 20.63 -26.46
CA SER A 33 28.81 21.68 -26.42
C SER A 33 28.44 22.82 -27.38
N PRO A 34 28.39 24.10 -26.94
CA PRO A 34 28.20 25.20 -27.87
C PRO A 34 29.52 25.45 -28.59
N ALA A 35 29.62 24.94 -29.82
CA ALA A 35 30.63 25.39 -30.76
C ALA A 35 30.46 26.90 -30.97
N VAL A 36 31.41 27.67 -30.45
CA VAL A 36 31.55 29.10 -30.69
C VAL A 36 31.91 29.31 -32.16
N GLY A 37 31.03 29.97 -32.92
CA GLY A 37 31.38 30.58 -34.20
C GLY A 37 30.25 30.65 -35.23
N GLY A 38 29.53 31.79 -35.29
CA GLY A 38 28.73 32.16 -36.47
C GLY A 38 27.43 32.91 -36.16
N ARG A 39 27.26 34.11 -36.74
CA ARG A 39 26.12 35.05 -36.56
C ARG A 39 24.78 34.52 -37.13
N PRO A 40 23.63 35.12 -36.73
CA PRO A 40 22.33 34.46 -36.76
C PRO A 40 21.59 34.64 -38.10
N THR A 41 21.07 33.54 -38.63
CA THR A 41 20.01 33.57 -39.64
C THR A 41 18.84 32.73 -39.15
N GLY A 42 17.77 33.44 -38.75
CA GLY A 42 16.36 33.09 -38.89
C GLY A 42 15.89 31.66 -38.58
N GLY A 43 15.08 31.54 -37.53
CA GLY A 43 13.89 30.68 -37.59
C GLY A 43 14.01 29.23 -37.12
N ARG A 44 15.06 28.81 -36.41
CA ARG A 44 15.14 27.45 -35.82
C ARG A 44 15.61 27.39 -34.36
N ALA A 45 15.58 28.51 -33.63
CA ALA A 45 15.95 28.56 -32.22
C ALA A 45 14.80 28.18 -31.24
N SER A 46 13.70 27.59 -31.73
CA SER A 46 12.59 27.11 -30.88
C SER A 46 12.54 25.59 -30.71
N ALA A 47 13.48 24.84 -31.32
CA ALA A 47 13.54 23.38 -31.23
C ALA A 47 14.58 22.85 -30.22
N ALA A 48 15.43 23.73 -29.67
CA ALA A 48 16.52 23.35 -28.77
C ALA A 48 16.12 23.30 -27.28
N THR A 49 14.86 23.56 -26.93
CA THR A 49 14.46 23.74 -25.51
C THR A 49 13.14 23.06 -25.12
N ALA A 50 12.62 22.15 -25.94
CA ALA A 50 11.51 21.30 -25.54
C ALA A 50 12.08 19.93 -25.14
N VAL A 51 12.39 19.75 -23.86
CA VAL A 51 12.67 18.41 -23.33
C VAL A 51 11.47 17.54 -23.68
N THR A 52 11.69 16.52 -24.50
CA THR A 52 10.60 15.62 -24.88
C THR A 52 10.10 14.88 -23.64
N ALA A 53 8.83 14.49 -23.63
CA ALA A 53 8.28 13.65 -22.57
C ALA A 53 9.12 12.39 -22.36
N GLN A 54 9.67 11.80 -23.43
CA GLN A 54 10.58 10.66 -23.33
C GLN A 54 11.86 11.00 -22.56
N THR A 55 12.53 12.09 -22.90
CA THR A 55 13.79 12.49 -22.25
C THR A 55 13.60 12.83 -20.78
N ALA A 56 12.52 13.54 -20.44
CA ALA A 56 12.20 13.85 -19.04
C ALA A 56 11.86 12.59 -18.24
N PHE A 57 11.13 11.65 -18.83
CA PHE A 57 10.88 10.35 -18.21
C PHE A 57 12.16 9.54 -18.02
N ASP A 58 13.06 9.51 -19.02
CA ASP A 58 14.33 8.79 -18.93
C ASP A 58 15.21 9.34 -17.81
N ALA A 59 15.26 10.67 -17.67
CA ALA A 59 15.98 11.32 -16.59
C ALA A 59 15.40 10.94 -15.21
N LEU A 60 14.07 10.96 -15.07
CA LEU A 60 13.40 10.53 -13.83
C LEU A 60 13.69 9.07 -13.51
N TYR A 61 13.63 8.18 -14.51
CA TYR A 61 13.88 6.75 -14.34
C TYR A 61 15.31 6.48 -13.88
N VAL A 62 16.30 7.02 -14.59
CA VAL A 62 17.73 6.83 -14.28
C VAL A 62 18.05 7.35 -12.87
N TYR A 63 17.45 8.48 -12.48
CA TYR A 63 17.64 9.06 -11.15
C TYR A 63 16.96 8.26 -10.03
N ALA A 64 15.67 7.98 -10.16
CA ALA A 64 14.87 7.50 -9.04
C ALA A 64 14.82 5.97 -8.92
N ALA A 65 14.85 5.23 -10.04
CA ALA A 65 14.65 3.78 -10.04
C ALA A 65 15.63 3.00 -9.15
N PRO A 66 16.94 3.30 -9.13
CA PRO A 66 17.89 2.58 -8.27
C PRO A 66 17.55 2.70 -6.78
N SER A 67 17.25 3.91 -6.32
CA SER A 67 16.85 4.16 -4.93
C SER A 67 15.50 3.53 -4.59
N LEU A 68 14.55 3.54 -5.53
CA LEU A 68 13.21 2.99 -5.34
C LEU A 68 13.24 1.46 -5.23
N VAL A 69 14.10 0.77 -6.00
CA VAL A 69 14.31 -0.67 -5.83
C VAL A 69 14.83 -0.98 -4.43
N GLN A 70 15.75 -0.19 -3.90
CA GLN A 70 16.28 -0.43 -2.56
C GLN A 70 15.22 -0.15 -1.48
N GLN A 71 14.41 0.89 -1.64
CA GLN A 71 13.27 1.15 -0.77
C GLN A 71 12.25 0.01 -0.82
N THR A 72 11.84 -0.44 -2.01
CA THR A 72 10.86 -1.53 -2.16
C THR A 72 11.44 -2.86 -1.74
N TYR A 73 12.76 -3.06 -1.84
CA TYR A 73 13.45 -4.19 -1.24
C TYR A 73 13.25 -4.16 0.25
N LEU A 74 13.58 -3.06 0.93
CA LEU A 74 13.40 -2.90 2.38
C LEU A 74 11.95 -3.16 2.84
N LEU A 75 10.98 -2.85 1.98
CA LEU A 75 9.57 -3.10 2.25
C LEU A 75 9.15 -4.55 2.03
N THR A 76 9.74 -5.28 1.09
CA THR A 76 9.22 -6.59 0.62
C THR A 76 10.02 -7.78 1.10
N GLY A 77 11.32 -7.62 1.33
CA GLY A 77 12.20 -8.74 1.65
C GLY A 77 12.81 -9.47 0.45
N GLY A 78 12.32 -9.20 -0.77
CA GLY A 78 12.65 -9.99 -1.95
C GLY A 78 13.01 -9.12 -3.14
N ARG A 79 14.17 -9.38 -3.74
CA ARG A 79 14.68 -8.61 -4.90
C ARG A 79 13.69 -8.60 -6.06
N ARG A 80 13.14 -9.77 -6.42
CA ARG A 80 12.20 -9.88 -7.53
C ARG A 80 10.97 -8.99 -7.34
N LEU A 81 10.34 -9.04 -6.15
CA LEU A 81 9.17 -8.22 -5.88
C LEU A 81 9.54 -6.73 -5.83
N ALA A 82 10.72 -6.38 -5.31
CA ALA A 82 11.22 -5.02 -5.32
C ALA A 82 11.35 -4.44 -6.74
N PHE A 83 11.95 -5.19 -7.67
CA PHE A 83 12.02 -4.82 -9.09
C PHE A 83 10.62 -4.72 -9.71
N GLU A 84 9.77 -5.73 -9.53
CA GLU A 84 8.39 -5.73 -10.05
C GLU A 84 7.59 -4.50 -9.57
N SER A 85 7.73 -4.11 -8.29
CA SER A 85 7.08 -2.93 -7.71
C SER A 85 7.56 -1.62 -8.34
N THR A 86 8.87 -1.48 -8.53
CA THR A 86 9.46 -0.27 -9.13
C THR A 86 9.08 -0.17 -10.60
N GLU A 87 9.18 -1.26 -11.37
CA GLU A 87 8.74 -1.28 -12.78
C GLU A 87 7.25 -0.97 -12.93
N PHE A 88 6.42 -1.55 -12.07
CA PHE A 88 4.98 -1.24 -12.03
C PHE A 88 4.74 0.25 -11.83
N ALA A 89 5.43 0.88 -10.89
CA ALA A 89 5.28 2.30 -10.62
C ALA A 89 5.70 3.18 -11.81
N PHE A 90 6.79 2.84 -12.50
CA PHE A 90 7.22 3.58 -13.70
C PHE A 90 6.32 3.34 -14.91
N HIS A 91 5.71 2.15 -15.04
CA HIS A 91 4.64 1.94 -16.03
C HIS A 91 3.45 2.86 -15.75
N GLN A 92 3.00 2.93 -14.49
CA GLN A 92 1.93 3.85 -14.08
C GLN A 92 2.30 5.31 -14.31
N ALA A 93 3.55 5.68 -14.07
CA ALA A 93 4.05 7.03 -14.30
C ALA A 93 4.04 7.41 -15.77
N TRP A 94 4.38 6.47 -16.66
CA TRP A 94 4.32 6.69 -18.10
C TRP A 94 2.87 6.83 -18.60
N GLU A 95 1.96 5.98 -18.11
CA GLU A 95 0.53 6.05 -18.45
C GLU A 95 -0.11 7.39 -18.02
N ASN A 96 0.35 7.96 -16.90
CA ASN A 96 -0.15 9.22 -16.34
C ASN A 96 0.87 10.36 -16.48
N TRP A 97 1.73 10.32 -17.51
CA TRP A 97 2.86 11.24 -17.63
C TRP A 97 2.51 12.74 -17.54
N PRO A 98 1.39 13.25 -18.11
CA PRO A 98 1.02 14.66 -17.98
C PRO A 98 0.82 15.12 -16.53
N GLU A 99 0.30 14.23 -15.66
CA GLU A 99 0.13 14.49 -14.24
C GLU A 99 1.49 14.49 -13.53
N VAL A 100 2.29 13.45 -13.75
CA VAL A 100 3.62 13.29 -13.14
C VAL A 100 4.56 14.44 -13.51
N ALA A 101 4.53 14.89 -14.76
CA ALA A 101 5.37 15.98 -15.23
C ALA A 101 5.01 17.34 -14.61
N CYS A 102 3.77 17.50 -14.15
CA CYS A 102 3.29 18.73 -13.49
C CYS A 102 3.37 18.64 -11.95
N ASP A 103 3.62 17.46 -11.39
CA ASP A 103 3.69 17.23 -9.95
C ASP A 103 4.90 17.97 -9.32
N PRO A 104 4.75 18.61 -8.14
CA PRO A 104 5.88 19.23 -7.45
C PRO A 104 6.96 18.24 -6.99
N ASP A 105 6.61 16.98 -6.75
CA ASP A 105 7.52 15.87 -6.42
C ASP A 105 7.22 14.62 -7.27
N PRO A 106 7.73 14.56 -8.52
CA PRO A 106 7.51 13.39 -9.39
C PRO A 106 8.13 12.11 -8.81
N VAL A 107 9.16 12.21 -7.95
CA VAL A 107 9.76 11.05 -7.29
C VAL A 107 8.83 10.53 -6.20
N GLY A 108 8.22 11.42 -5.42
CA GLY A 108 7.18 11.10 -4.45
C GLY A 108 5.98 10.39 -5.08
N TRP A 109 5.51 10.86 -6.23
CA TRP A 109 4.42 10.21 -6.98
C TRP A 109 4.76 8.76 -7.33
N VAL A 110 5.96 8.51 -7.89
CA VAL A 110 6.39 7.15 -8.25
C VAL A 110 6.65 6.30 -7.01
N ARG A 111 7.23 6.89 -5.95
CA ARG A 111 7.47 6.24 -4.66
C ARG A 111 6.18 5.73 -4.04
N GLU A 112 5.13 6.55 -4.02
CA GLU A 112 3.82 6.17 -3.50
C GLU A 112 3.28 4.93 -4.23
N ARG A 113 3.29 4.94 -5.57
CA ARG A 113 2.83 3.80 -6.38
C ARG A 113 3.67 2.54 -6.18
N ALA A 114 4.99 2.70 -6.05
CA ALA A 114 5.90 1.58 -5.81
C ALA A 114 5.66 0.96 -4.43
N HIS A 115 5.49 1.79 -3.38
CA HIS A 115 5.24 1.33 -2.02
C HIS A 115 3.87 0.67 -1.88
N GLU A 116 2.85 1.23 -2.51
CA GLU A 116 1.49 0.66 -2.49
C GLU A 116 1.45 -0.72 -3.14
N TYR A 117 2.10 -0.87 -4.31
CA TYR A 117 2.23 -2.19 -4.95
C TYR A 117 3.04 -3.14 -4.08
N ALA A 118 4.21 -2.71 -3.58
CA ALA A 118 5.09 -3.53 -2.75
C ALA A 118 4.41 -4.11 -1.50
N LEU A 119 3.56 -3.33 -0.84
CA LEU A 119 2.90 -3.70 0.41
C LEU A 119 1.50 -4.28 0.22
N SER A 120 1.09 -4.50 -1.03
CA SER A 120 -0.27 -4.89 -1.29
C SER A 120 -0.63 -6.27 -0.70
N PRO A 121 -1.81 -6.41 -0.06
CA PRO A 121 -2.22 -7.65 0.58
C PRO A 121 -2.23 -8.87 -0.34
N TRP A 122 -2.47 -8.73 -1.65
CA TRP A 122 -2.47 -9.89 -2.55
C TRP A 122 -1.09 -10.52 -2.71
N HIS A 123 -0.02 -9.77 -2.45
CA HIS A 123 1.33 -10.34 -2.49
C HIS A 123 1.47 -11.43 -1.45
N ARG A 124 0.84 -11.35 -0.27
CA ARG A 124 0.93 -12.41 0.76
C ARG A 124 0.51 -13.79 0.27
N PHE A 125 -0.38 -13.88 -0.72
CA PHE A 125 -0.79 -15.15 -1.33
C PHE A 125 0.25 -15.72 -2.29
N ARG A 126 1.18 -14.89 -2.79
CA ARG A 126 2.32 -15.32 -3.62
C ARG A 126 3.45 -15.93 -2.79
N TRP A 127 3.46 -15.72 -1.46
CA TRP A 127 4.56 -16.14 -0.57
C TRP A 127 4.57 -17.66 -0.33
N LEU A 128 3.48 -18.35 -0.68
CA LEU A 128 3.41 -19.81 -0.67
C LEU A 128 4.34 -20.48 -1.70
N VAL A 129 4.95 -19.69 -2.61
CA VAL A 129 5.77 -20.21 -3.73
C VAL A 129 7.21 -19.67 -3.72
N VAL A 130 7.49 -18.55 -3.05
CA VAL A 130 8.81 -17.89 -3.10
C VAL A 130 9.30 -17.66 -1.68
N ARG A 131 10.35 -18.40 -1.29
CA ARG A 131 11.06 -18.17 -0.03
C ARG A 131 11.84 -16.85 -0.14
N PRO A 132 11.82 -15.98 0.89
CA PRO A 132 12.66 -14.80 0.91
C PRO A 132 14.11 -15.20 0.67
N ASP A 133 14.80 -14.43 -0.17
CA ASP A 133 16.24 -14.61 -0.39
C ASP A 133 16.95 -14.46 0.96
N PRO A 134 17.69 -15.48 1.46
CA PRO A 134 18.37 -15.36 2.73
C PRO A 134 19.49 -14.32 2.58
N SER A 135 19.21 -13.07 2.96
CA SER A 135 20.26 -12.11 3.22
C SER A 135 21.03 -12.62 4.44
N PRO A 136 22.32 -12.95 4.33
CA PRO A 136 23.09 -13.40 5.47
C PRO A 136 23.26 -12.24 6.46
N GLY A 137 22.77 -12.40 7.69
CA GLY A 137 23.43 -11.82 8.86
C GLY A 137 22.95 -10.48 9.42
N ASP A 138 21.89 -9.82 8.92
CA ASP A 138 21.40 -8.58 9.55
C ASP A 138 20.13 -8.80 10.37
N SER A 139 20.27 -8.81 11.70
CA SER A 139 19.16 -8.83 12.66
C SER A 139 18.17 -7.68 12.46
N VAL A 140 18.68 -6.49 12.10
CA VAL A 140 17.88 -5.30 11.75
C VAL A 140 16.98 -5.58 10.56
N TRP A 141 17.49 -6.32 9.57
CA TRP A 141 16.72 -6.69 8.40
C TRP A 141 15.53 -7.58 8.76
N GLN A 142 15.78 -8.63 9.55
CA GLN A 142 14.73 -9.54 10.00
C GLN A 142 13.73 -8.84 10.91
N ALA A 143 14.20 -7.99 11.82
CA ALA A 143 13.35 -7.20 12.70
C ALA A 143 12.41 -6.30 11.89
N LEU A 144 12.92 -5.63 10.85
CA LEU A 144 12.16 -4.77 9.94
C LEU A 144 11.12 -5.58 9.15
N LEU A 145 11.50 -6.73 8.58
CA LEU A 145 10.61 -7.61 7.81
C LEU A 145 9.54 -8.30 8.66
N ALA A 146 9.70 -8.34 9.97
CA ALA A 146 8.71 -8.90 10.84
C ALA A 146 7.75 -7.82 11.39
N LEU A 147 7.96 -6.53 11.12
CA LEU A 147 6.99 -5.46 11.41
C LEU A 147 5.77 -5.58 10.48
N HIS A 148 4.62 -5.13 10.95
CA HIS A 148 3.43 -5.02 10.09
C HIS A 148 3.69 -4.01 8.93
N PRO A 149 3.22 -4.26 7.69
CA PRO A 149 3.52 -3.46 6.50
C PRO A 149 3.44 -1.94 6.67
N ARG A 150 2.38 -1.44 7.31
CA ARG A 150 2.17 -0.01 7.58
C ARG A 150 3.21 0.61 8.52
N HIS A 151 3.71 -0.17 9.49
CA HIS A 151 4.75 0.26 10.44
C HIS A 151 6.11 0.30 9.74
N ARG A 152 6.38 -0.73 8.94
CA ARG A 152 7.58 -0.79 8.09
C ARG A 152 7.68 0.39 7.13
N ARG A 153 6.58 0.73 6.43
CA ARG A 153 6.52 1.89 5.54
C ARG A 153 6.85 3.20 6.28
N ALA A 154 6.28 3.39 7.48
CA ALA A 154 6.54 4.58 8.29
C ALA A 154 8.02 4.71 8.68
N VAL A 155 8.67 3.62 9.09
CA VAL A 155 10.11 3.61 9.42
C VAL A 155 10.96 3.90 8.18
N VAL A 156 10.69 3.26 7.04
CA VAL A 156 11.46 3.51 5.80
C VAL A 156 11.34 4.97 5.34
N LEU A 157 10.14 5.56 5.41
CA LEU A 157 9.94 6.97 5.05
C LEU A 157 10.61 7.93 6.04
N CYS A 158 10.40 7.76 7.35
CA CYS A 158 10.90 8.71 8.35
C CYS A 158 12.39 8.50 8.67
N ASP A 159 12.79 7.27 8.96
CA ASP A 159 14.13 6.97 9.48
C ASP A 159 15.12 6.76 8.33
N GLY A 160 14.66 6.12 7.24
CA GLY A 160 15.46 5.87 6.04
C GLY A 160 15.60 7.08 5.13
N LEU A 161 14.47 7.63 4.66
CA LEU A 161 14.45 8.75 3.71
C LEU A 161 14.48 10.13 4.39
N GLY A 162 14.32 10.19 5.71
CA GLY A 162 14.36 11.46 6.45
C GLY A 162 13.12 12.33 6.31
N LEU A 163 11.99 11.78 5.83
CA LEU A 163 10.75 12.53 5.74
C LEU A 163 10.24 12.90 7.13
N SER A 164 9.70 14.11 7.25
CA SER A 164 8.95 14.48 8.45
C SER A 164 7.69 13.61 8.60
N VAL A 165 7.21 13.48 9.83
CA VAL A 165 5.97 12.73 10.14
C VAL A 165 4.78 13.24 9.31
N GLY A 166 4.73 14.54 9.01
CA GLY A 166 3.67 15.15 8.19
C GLY A 166 3.78 14.81 6.71
N GLU A 167 4.99 14.76 6.16
CA GLU A 167 5.22 14.31 4.77
C GLU A 167 4.94 12.82 4.61
N ALA A 168 5.44 11.99 5.53
CA ALA A 168 5.15 10.56 5.53
C ALA A 168 3.64 10.28 5.72
N ALA A 169 2.93 11.10 6.49
CA ALA A 169 1.48 11.02 6.62
C ALA A 169 0.76 11.31 5.30
N ALA A 170 1.17 12.34 4.56
CA ALA A 170 0.64 12.64 3.24
C ALA A 170 0.87 11.48 2.26
N GLU A 171 2.09 10.93 2.19
CA GLU A 171 2.40 9.80 1.29
C GLU A 171 1.64 8.51 1.62
N MET A 172 1.40 8.25 2.90
CA MET A 172 0.65 7.07 3.34
C MET A 172 -0.86 7.28 3.34
N GLN A 173 -1.34 8.45 2.89
CA GLN A 173 -2.74 8.86 2.96
C GLN A 173 -3.34 8.64 4.37
N ALA A 174 -2.56 9.00 5.39
CA ALA A 174 -2.90 8.81 6.80
C ALA A 174 -2.81 10.15 7.57
N GLY A 175 -3.45 10.22 8.73
CA GLY A 175 -3.31 11.39 9.60
C GLY A 175 -1.95 11.42 10.30
N THR A 176 -1.41 12.62 10.54
CA THR A 176 -0.16 12.83 11.30
C THR A 176 -0.13 12.10 12.66
N PRO A 177 -1.22 12.09 13.47
CA PRO A 177 -1.24 11.32 14.72
C PRO A 177 -1.09 9.81 14.50
N ALA A 178 -1.73 9.27 13.45
CA ALA A 178 -1.65 7.86 13.12
C ALA A 178 -0.22 7.48 12.67
N THR A 179 0.42 8.31 11.86
CA THR A 179 1.81 8.10 11.44
C THR A 179 2.79 8.18 12.62
N ARG A 180 2.61 9.15 13.53
CA ARG A 180 3.42 9.24 14.75
C ARG A 180 3.27 7.98 15.61
N ASN A 181 2.04 7.52 15.82
CA ASN A 181 1.80 6.31 16.60
C ASN A 181 2.42 5.07 15.95
N ARG A 182 2.29 4.93 14.62
CA ARG A 182 2.94 3.84 13.87
C ARG A 182 4.46 3.87 14.05
N LEU A 183 5.09 5.05 14.02
CA LEU A 183 6.53 5.17 14.19
C LEU A 183 6.97 4.78 15.60
N LEU A 184 6.24 5.24 16.63
CA LEU A 184 6.48 4.86 18.02
C LEU A 184 6.38 3.35 18.23
N VAL A 185 5.30 2.74 17.76
CA VAL A 185 5.09 1.28 17.87
C VAL A 185 6.14 0.50 17.07
N ALA A 186 6.52 1.00 15.89
CA ALA A 186 7.53 0.36 15.06
C ALA A 186 8.91 0.36 15.72
N ARG A 187 9.34 1.49 16.30
CA ARG A 187 10.64 1.62 16.96
C ARG A 187 10.73 0.76 18.23
N ALA A 188 9.67 0.73 19.04
CA ALA A 188 9.60 -0.18 20.19
C ALA A 188 9.73 -1.65 19.76
N ALA A 189 8.98 -2.05 18.72
CA ALA A 189 9.05 -3.42 18.20
C ALA A 189 10.40 -3.78 17.56
N LEU A 190 11.13 -2.80 16.99
CA LEU A 190 12.50 -2.99 16.51
C LEU A 190 13.46 -3.21 17.67
N HIS A 191 13.40 -2.37 18.71
CA HIS A 191 14.21 -2.52 19.92
C HIS A 191 14.04 -3.91 20.54
N ASP A 192 12.79 -4.31 20.85
CA ASP A 192 12.51 -5.61 21.47
C ASP A 192 13.08 -6.78 20.68
N ARG A 193 13.02 -6.72 19.35
CA ARG A 193 13.56 -7.77 18.49
C ARG A 193 15.08 -7.77 18.39
N LEU A 194 15.70 -6.61 18.29
CA LEU A 194 17.16 -6.51 18.22
C LEU A 194 17.81 -7.00 19.51
N ARG A 195 17.16 -6.79 20.67
CA ARG A 195 17.59 -7.37 21.94
C ARG A 195 17.56 -8.90 21.92
N VAL A 196 16.49 -9.50 21.39
CA VAL A 196 16.33 -10.96 21.33
C VAL A 196 17.30 -11.59 20.33
N GLU A 197 17.41 -11.05 19.13
CA GLU A 197 18.18 -11.66 18.03
C GLU A 197 19.70 -11.54 18.25
N ASP A 198 20.18 -10.35 18.62
CA ASP A 198 21.61 -10.10 18.78
C ASP A 198 22.11 -10.31 20.22
N ARG A 199 21.22 -10.72 21.14
CA ARG A 199 21.50 -10.78 22.58
C ARG A 199 22.14 -9.48 23.07
N ARG A 200 21.67 -8.32 22.56
CA ARG A 200 22.17 -7.02 23.00
C ARG A 200 21.73 -6.75 24.43
N GLU A 201 22.70 -6.42 25.27
CA GLU A 201 22.45 -5.94 26.63
C GLU A 201 22.04 -4.47 26.68
N SER A 202 22.12 -3.72 25.56
CA SER A 202 21.76 -2.29 25.47
C SER A 202 20.45 -2.02 26.21
N GLU A 203 20.55 -1.36 27.37
CA GLU A 203 19.40 -0.98 28.18
C GLU A 203 18.64 0.22 27.56
N ASP A 204 19.34 0.99 26.73
CA ASP A 204 18.84 2.22 26.13
C ASP A 204 18.11 1.97 24.78
N PRO A 205 16.79 2.23 24.71
CA PRO A 205 16.03 2.11 23.47
C PRO A 205 16.50 3.05 22.35
N ASP A 206 17.11 4.20 22.70
CA ASP A 206 17.52 5.20 21.71
C ASP A 206 18.78 4.78 20.94
N GLU A 207 19.65 3.96 21.56
CA GLU A 207 20.84 3.39 20.92
C GLU A 207 20.45 2.41 19.80
N ASP A 208 19.56 1.46 20.11
CA ASP A 208 19.07 0.47 19.13
C ASP A 208 18.29 1.14 18.00
N ALA A 209 17.47 2.14 18.31
CA ALA A 209 16.74 2.91 17.30
C ALA A 209 17.70 3.65 16.35
N SER A 210 18.77 4.24 16.89
CA SER A 210 19.79 4.94 16.10
C SER A 210 20.61 3.98 15.23
N ALA A 211 20.96 2.81 15.76
CA ALA A 211 21.66 1.75 15.02
C ALA A 211 20.79 1.22 13.87
N ALA A 212 19.50 0.94 14.14
CA ALA A 212 18.54 0.53 13.11
C ALA A 212 18.38 1.61 12.03
N GLN A 213 18.23 2.88 12.44
CA GLN A 213 18.15 4.01 11.50
C GLN A 213 19.42 4.14 10.63
N ALA A 214 20.60 4.05 11.22
CA ALA A 214 21.87 4.14 10.50
C ALA A 214 22.02 2.97 9.50
N TRP A 215 21.59 1.77 9.89
CA TRP A 215 21.57 0.61 9.00
C TRP A 215 20.62 0.82 7.82
N ILE A 216 19.37 1.25 8.07
CA ILE A 216 18.38 1.51 7.02
C ILE A 216 18.91 2.54 6.02
N ARG A 217 19.49 3.63 6.51
CA ARG A 217 20.08 4.68 5.65
C ARG A 217 21.23 4.14 4.81
N ARG A 218 22.15 3.40 5.42
CA ARG A 218 23.27 2.75 4.70
C ARG A 218 22.77 1.80 3.62
N CYS A 219 21.74 1.01 3.91
CA CYS A 219 21.12 0.13 2.92
C CYS A 219 20.56 0.93 1.75
N LEU A 220 19.89 2.06 2.00
CA LEU A 220 19.38 2.95 0.94
C LEU A 220 20.51 3.59 0.11
N GLU A 221 21.64 3.91 0.74
CA GLU A 221 22.82 4.46 0.07
C GLU A 221 23.54 3.42 -0.83
N GLN A 222 23.48 2.12 -0.49
CA GLN A 222 24.07 1.00 -1.25
C GLN A 222 23.32 0.67 -2.56
N THR A 223 22.89 1.71 -3.27
CA THR A 223 22.11 1.65 -4.48
C THR A 223 22.75 0.74 -5.55
N GLN A 224 22.14 -0.41 -5.85
CA GLN A 224 22.56 -1.27 -6.96
C GLN A 224 21.86 -0.85 -8.26
N ALA A 225 22.56 -0.08 -9.09
CA ALA A 225 22.07 0.32 -10.41
C ALA A 225 22.10 -0.82 -11.45
N ALA A 226 22.85 -1.90 -11.19
CA ALA A 226 23.27 -2.86 -12.21
C ALA A 226 22.15 -3.75 -12.80
N THR A 227 20.97 -3.81 -12.18
CA THR A 227 19.92 -4.79 -12.55
C THR A 227 18.66 -4.16 -13.14
N LEU A 228 18.60 -2.84 -13.29
CA LEU A 228 17.40 -2.17 -13.77
C LEU A 228 17.23 -2.31 -15.29
N ALA A 229 15.99 -2.58 -15.70
CA ALA A 229 15.61 -2.57 -17.10
C ALA A 229 15.89 -1.19 -17.72
N GLN A 230 16.23 -1.16 -19.01
CA GLN A 230 16.52 0.10 -19.68
C GLN A 230 15.25 0.98 -19.78
N PRO A 231 15.33 2.32 -19.66
CA PRO A 231 14.17 3.20 -19.63
C PRO A 231 13.19 3.02 -20.81
N TRP A 232 13.74 2.80 -22.01
CA TRP A 232 12.95 2.56 -23.22
C TRP A 232 12.13 1.26 -23.18
N SER A 233 12.61 0.23 -22.46
CA SER A 233 11.92 -1.05 -22.32
C SER A 233 10.67 -0.92 -21.46
N VAL A 234 10.68 -0.03 -20.47
CA VAL A 234 9.54 0.26 -19.60
C VAL A 234 8.42 0.95 -20.39
N ARG A 235 8.77 1.91 -21.26
CA ARG A 235 7.79 2.57 -22.14
C ARG A 235 7.22 1.63 -23.19
N ALA A 236 8.08 0.87 -23.87
CA ALA A 236 7.64 -0.07 -24.89
C ALA A 236 6.85 -1.26 -24.29
N GLY A 237 7.06 -1.54 -23.01
CA GLY A 237 6.35 -2.56 -22.24
C GLY A 237 4.94 -2.12 -21.81
N SER A 238 4.75 -0.86 -21.39
CA SER A 238 3.44 -0.36 -20.96
C SER A 238 2.42 -0.44 -22.09
N GLU A 239 2.75 0.03 -23.29
CA GLU A 239 1.84 -0.02 -24.44
C GLU A 239 1.40 -1.45 -24.80
N ARG A 240 2.33 -2.42 -24.72
CA ARG A 240 2.03 -3.83 -24.97
C ARG A 240 1.11 -4.40 -23.89
N ARG A 241 1.33 -4.02 -22.63
CA ARG A 241 0.55 -4.46 -21.49
C ARG A 241 -0.87 -3.91 -21.55
N THR A 242 -1.06 -2.63 -21.85
CA THR A 242 -2.38 -2.04 -22.05
C THR A 242 -3.13 -2.76 -23.17
N ARG A 243 -2.50 -2.95 -24.34
CA ARG A 243 -3.11 -3.70 -25.47
C ARG A 243 -3.42 -5.15 -25.11
N ALA A 244 -2.55 -5.83 -24.37
CA ALA A 244 -2.77 -7.20 -23.93
C ALA A 244 -3.95 -7.29 -22.94
N LEU A 245 -4.01 -6.38 -21.96
CA LEU A 245 -5.11 -6.32 -20.99
C LEU A 245 -6.45 -6.04 -21.66
N THR A 246 -6.50 -5.12 -22.63
CA THR A 246 -7.72 -4.87 -23.41
C THR A 246 -8.16 -6.12 -24.16
N ARG A 247 -7.23 -6.87 -24.76
CA ARG A 247 -7.53 -8.13 -25.46
C ARG A 247 -8.01 -9.22 -24.50
N THR A 248 -7.38 -9.40 -23.35
CA THR A 248 -7.80 -10.41 -22.38
C THR A 248 -9.16 -10.09 -21.79
N VAL A 249 -9.45 -8.83 -21.49
CA VAL A 249 -10.79 -8.39 -21.03
C VAL A 249 -11.82 -8.63 -22.12
N ALA A 250 -11.53 -8.28 -23.38
CA ALA A 250 -12.43 -8.53 -24.49
C ALA A 250 -12.75 -10.02 -24.67
N LEU A 251 -11.73 -10.89 -24.58
CA LEU A 251 -11.92 -12.34 -24.67
C LEU A 251 -12.70 -12.91 -23.47
N ALA A 252 -12.41 -12.45 -22.25
CA ALA A 252 -13.14 -12.87 -21.05
C ALA A 252 -14.61 -12.44 -21.11
N THR A 253 -14.90 -11.22 -21.55
CA THR A 253 -16.26 -10.73 -21.77
C THR A 253 -16.98 -11.55 -22.84
N ALA A 254 -16.32 -11.87 -23.96
CA ALA A 254 -16.89 -12.73 -25.00
C ALA A 254 -17.20 -14.14 -24.48
N ALA A 255 -16.32 -14.73 -23.67
CA ALA A 255 -16.54 -16.03 -23.05
C ALA A 255 -17.71 -16.00 -22.04
N LEU A 256 -17.83 -14.93 -21.24
CA LEU A 256 -18.95 -14.76 -20.32
C LEU A 256 -20.28 -14.64 -21.07
N LEU A 257 -20.32 -13.86 -22.15
CA LEU A 257 -21.52 -13.75 -23.00
C LEU A 257 -21.88 -15.08 -23.65
N ALA A 258 -20.88 -15.85 -24.12
CA ALA A 258 -21.10 -17.18 -24.66
C ALA A 258 -21.64 -18.15 -23.60
N LEU A 259 -21.16 -18.07 -22.35
CA LEU A 259 -21.68 -18.85 -21.23
C LEU A 259 -23.13 -18.46 -20.90
N ILE A 260 -23.46 -17.16 -20.86
CA ILE A 260 -24.83 -16.68 -20.65
C ILE A 260 -25.75 -17.19 -21.77
N ALA A 261 -25.34 -17.08 -23.03
CA ALA A 261 -26.11 -17.59 -24.17
C ALA A 261 -26.29 -19.11 -24.09
N PHE A 262 -25.25 -19.85 -23.70
CA PHE A 262 -25.32 -21.30 -23.50
C PHE A 262 -26.29 -21.67 -22.36
N THR A 263 -26.29 -20.93 -21.25
CA THR A 263 -27.23 -21.15 -20.16
C THR A 263 -28.68 -20.91 -20.60
N LEU A 264 -28.94 -19.83 -21.34
CA LEU A 264 -30.26 -19.54 -21.90
C LEU A 264 -30.72 -20.63 -22.89
N ALA A 265 -29.81 -21.15 -23.71
CA ALA A 265 -30.10 -22.21 -24.67
C ALA A 265 -30.35 -23.59 -24.01
N THR A 266 -29.78 -23.82 -22.83
CA THR A 266 -29.85 -25.12 -22.13
C THR A 266 -30.87 -25.14 -20.99
N THR A 267 -31.41 -24.00 -20.56
CA THR A 267 -32.52 -23.95 -19.60
C THR A 267 -33.78 -24.58 -20.18
N PRO A 268 -34.29 -25.70 -19.62
CA PRO A 268 -35.59 -26.24 -19.99
C PRO A 268 -36.68 -25.23 -19.62
N GLY A 269 -37.45 -24.77 -20.61
CA GLY A 269 -38.35 -23.62 -20.52
C GLY A 269 -39.63 -23.83 -19.70
N HIS A 270 -39.61 -24.62 -18.62
CA HIS A 270 -40.79 -24.86 -17.79
C HIS A 270 -40.52 -24.40 -16.36
N TYR A 271 -40.77 -23.11 -16.12
CA TYR A 271 -41.10 -22.64 -14.79
C TYR A 271 -42.53 -23.13 -14.51
N GLU A 272 -42.65 -24.25 -13.82
CA GLU A 272 -43.93 -24.68 -13.26
C GLU A 272 -44.17 -23.83 -12.01
N PRO A 273 -45.17 -22.94 -12.01
CA PRO A 273 -45.48 -22.15 -10.84
C PRO A 273 -45.84 -23.13 -9.72
N VAL A 274 -45.11 -23.08 -8.60
CA VAL A 274 -45.54 -23.80 -7.41
C VAL A 274 -46.88 -23.19 -6.98
N ASP A 275 -47.96 -23.94 -7.17
CA ASP A 275 -49.25 -23.65 -6.59
C ASP A 275 -49.06 -23.56 -5.07
N ARG A 276 -48.98 -22.33 -4.55
CA ARG A 276 -49.13 -22.13 -3.12
C ARG A 276 -50.53 -22.65 -2.79
N PRO A 277 -50.69 -23.62 -1.87
CA PRO A 277 -52.02 -24.05 -1.47
C PRO A 277 -52.76 -22.80 -1.02
N SER A 278 -53.86 -22.48 -1.70
CA SER A 278 -54.77 -21.44 -1.25
C SER A 278 -55.16 -21.83 0.17
N THR A 279 -54.73 -21.04 1.13
CA THR A 279 -55.13 -21.19 2.53
C THR A 279 -56.59 -20.74 2.62
N ALA A 280 -57.47 -21.57 2.07
CA ALA A 280 -58.90 -21.44 2.06
C ALA A 280 -59.53 -22.70 2.68
N ASP A 281 -58.87 -23.28 3.69
CA ASP A 281 -59.52 -24.16 4.65
C ASP A 281 -58.74 -24.20 5.98
N GLY A 282 -58.63 -23.04 6.64
CA GLY A 282 -57.99 -22.90 7.95
C GLY A 282 -58.67 -21.90 8.88
N ARG A 283 -59.88 -21.44 8.53
CA ARG A 283 -60.63 -20.45 9.32
C ARG A 283 -61.50 -21.07 10.43
N ALA A 284 -61.52 -22.39 10.59
CA ALA A 284 -62.28 -23.05 11.66
C ALA A 284 -61.46 -23.65 12.81
N GLU A 285 -60.12 -23.77 12.70
CA GLU A 285 -59.33 -24.51 13.71
C GLU A 285 -58.43 -23.62 14.60
N HIS A 286 -58.28 -22.33 14.26
CA HIS A 286 -57.51 -21.39 15.09
C HIS A 286 -58.27 -20.82 16.29
N ASP A 287 -59.59 -21.01 16.38
CA ASP A 287 -60.40 -20.45 17.49
C ASP A 287 -60.29 -21.26 18.79
N THR A 288 -60.08 -22.58 18.70
CA THR A 288 -60.00 -23.44 19.90
C THR A 288 -58.61 -23.52 20.52
N ARG A 289 -57.54 -23.21 19.76
CA ARG A 289 -56.15 -23.24 20.25
C ARG A 289 -55.77 -21.96 20.99
N GLY A 290 -56.34 -20.81 20.61
CA GLY A 290 -56.15 -19.54 21.32
C GLY A 290 -56.81 -19.53 22.71
N ALA A 291 -57.99 -20.13 22.85
CA ALA A 291 -58.70 -20.20 24.12
C ALA A 291 -57.97 -21.04 25.19
N ARG A 292 -57.37 -22.19 24.80
CA ARG A 292 -56.65 -23.06 25.75
C ARG A 292 -55.33 -22.47 26.26
N LEU A 293 -54.66 -21.63 25.48
CA LEU A 293 -53.40 -20.99 25.91
C LEU A 293 -53.63 -19.82 26.86
N HIS A 294 -54.74 -19.08 26.71
CA HIS A 294 -55.09 -18.01 27.66
C HIS A 294 -55.53 -18.54 29.03
N GLU A 295 -56.13 -19.73 29.10
CA GLU A 295 -56.52 -20.38 30.36
C GLU A 295 -55.29 -20.89 31.13
N CYS A 296 -54.36 -21.59 30.46
CA CYS A 296 -53.09 -22.03 31.07
C CYS A 296 -52.21 -20.86 31.54
N ALA A 297 -52.21 -19.73 30.83
CA ALA A 297 -51.46 -18.54 31.25
C ALA A 297 -52.07 -17.85 32.49
N ARG A 298 -53.40 -17.90 32.66
CA ARG A 298 -54.06 -17.39 33.88
C ARG A 298 -53.80 -18.27 35.10
N GLU A 299 -53.78 -19.59 34.96
CA GLU A 299 -53.43 -20.51 36.06
C GLU A 299 -51.96 -20.39 36.50
N ALA A 300 -51.03 -20.14 35.57
CA ALA A 300 -49.63 -19.91 35.91
C ALA A 300 -49.42 -18.58 36.67
N SER A 301 -50.15 -17.53 36.30
CA SER A 301 -50.05 -16.20 36.92
C SER A 301 -50.75 -16.07 38.29
N SER A 302 -51.70 -16.97 38.61
CA SER A 302 -52.27 -17.07 39.96
C SER A 302 -51.35 -17.86 40.91
N ARG A 303 -50.66 -18.90 40.44
CA ARG A 303 -49.66 -19.63 41.23
C ARG A 303 -48.40 -18.83 41.55
N SER A 304 -47.94 -17.96 40.63
CA SER A 304 -46.74 -17.16 40.85
C SER A 304 -46.94 -15.97 41.81
N ARG A 305 -48.19 -15.62 42.15
CA ARG A 305 -48.50 -14.52 43.10
C ARG A 305 -48.51 -14.94 44.58
N HIS A 306 -48.31 -16.24 44.88
CA HIS A 306 -48.25 -16.75 46.26
C HIS A 306 -46.87 -17.22 46.70
N LEU A 307 -45.80 -16.91 45.96
CA LEU A 307 -44.43 -17.23 46.35
C LEU A 307 -43.57 -15.95 46.39
N THR A 308 -43.62 -15.26 47.53
CA THR A 308 -42.58 -14.32 47.96
C THR A 308 -41.39 -15.10 48.53
N PRO A 309 -40.16 -14.94 48.03
CA PRO A 309 -38.97 -15.31 48.77
C PRO A 309 -38.41 -14.09 49.49
N ALA A 310 -38.63 -14.05 50.79
CA ALA A 310 -37.74 -13.37 51.71
C ALA A 310 -36.48 -14.24 51.89
N GLY A 311 -35.31 -13.60 51.85
CA GLY A 311 -34.09 -14.07 52.51
C GLY A 311 -33.29 -15.16 51.80
N CYS A 312 -32.07 -14.81 51.37
CA CYS A 312 -30.83 -15.44 51.85
C CYS A 312 -29.63 -14.88 51.07
N LEU A 313 -28.97 -13.88 51.66
CA LEU A 313 -27.53 -13.68 51.57
C LEU A 313 -26.97 -14.21 52.90
N GLU A 314 -26.38 -15.40 52.93
CA GLU A 314 -25.30 -15.76 53.85
C GLU A 314 -24.75 -17.16 53.53
N GLU A 315 -23.50 -17.37 53.93
CA GLU A 315 -22.72 -18.63 53.90
C GLU A 315 -22.01 -19.04 52.61
N ALA A 316 -20.79 -18.52 52.47
CA ALA A 316 -19.65 -19.34 52.05
C ALA A 316 -18.37 -18.85 52.75
N ALA A 317 -18.21 -19.19 54.03
CA ALA A 317 -16.94 -19.19 54.74
C ALA A 317 -16.85 -20.46 55.60
N GLY A 318 -15.80 -21.27 55.38
CA GLY A 318 -15.33 -22.27 56.34
C GLY A 318 -15.55 -23.73 55.95
N GLN A 319 -14.52 -24.34 55.35
CA GLN A 319 -13.88 -25.57 55.84
C GLN A 319 -12.58 -25.85 55.09
#